data_AF-A0A955NK94-F1
#
_entry.id   AF-A0A955NK94-F1
#
_cell.length_a   1.000
_cell.length_b   1.000
_cell.length_c   1.000
_cell.angle_alpha   90.00
_cell.angle_beta   90.00
_cell.angle_gamma   90.00
#
_symmetry.space_group_name_H-M   'P 1'
#
loop_
_entity.id
_entity.type
_entity.pdbx_description
1 polymer ?
#
loop_
_entity_poly.entity_id
_entity_poly.type
_entity_poly.pdbx_seq_one_letter_code
_entity_poly.pdbx_strand_id
1 'polypeptide(L)'
;MGRPDQAAVDRVISQLDFMLPSKSDDLNAELLSTLVYLDAPGIIEKGLALMAEARPEVIPDWAELLRRNQGYGGTILAMLDNHPPSRKINYAFMLRNVRYGWTMPQREAYFQFINDASKYPGGASFSGFLANIRDEALVNCSEAEKLALAPITGQSLEAPPAFEVKPLTGDGTPWTIE
;
A
#
# COMPACT_ATOMS: atom_id res chain seq x y z
N MET A 1 -9.87 -5.94 22.11
CA MET A 1 -11.19 -5.30 22.29
C MET A 1 -12.07 -5.71 21.13
N GLY A 2 -13.36 -5.97 21.35
CA GLY A 2 -14.30 -6.43 20.30
C GLY A 2 -14.92 -5.28 19.51
N ARG A 3 -15.61 -5.59 18.40
CA ARG A 3 -16.35 -4.60 17.60
C ARG A 3 -17.51 -4.00 18.42
N PRO A 4 -17.74 -2.68 18.38
CA PRO A 4 -18.91 -2.05 19.00
C PRO A 4 -20.24 -2.56 18.41
N ASP A 5 -21.34 -2.37 19.14
CA ASP A 5 -22.68 -2.66 18.61
C ASP A 5 -23.07 -1.72 17.46
N GLN A 6 -24.04 -2.13 16.64
CA GLN A 6 -24.42 -1.40 15.43
C GLN A 6 -24.92 0.02 15.72
N ALA A 7 -25.65 0.23 16.83
CA ALA A 7 -26.13 1.56 17.18
C ALA A 7 -24.98 2.51 17.55
N ALA A 8 -23.92 2.00 18.20
CA ALA A 8 -22.70 2.75 18.43
C ALA A 8 -21.94 3.03 17.13
N VAL A 9 -21.82 2.03 16.25
CA VAL A 9 -21.20 2.18 14.92
C VAL A 9 -21.89 3.31 14.13
N ASP A 10 -23.21 3.27 14.01
CA ASP A 10 -23.99 4.26 13.24
C ASP A 10 -23.83 5.68 13.80
N ARG A 11 -23.85 5.83 15.14
CA ARG A 11 -23.60 7.11 15.79
C ARG A 11 -22.21 7.65 15.46
N VAL A 12 -21.17 6.81 15.53
CA VAL A 12 -19.80 7.25 15.24
C VAL A 12 -19.65 7.62 13.77
N ILE A 13 -20.17 6.80 12.85
CA ILE A 13 -20.15 7.10 11.41
C ILE A 13 -20.83 8.45 11.13
N SER A 14 -22.01 8.71 11.70
CA SER A 14 -22.72 9.99 11.48
C SER A 14 -21.95 11.23 11.94
N GLN A 15 -21.00 11.08 12.88
CA GLN A 15 -20.17 12.16 13.39
C GLN A 15 -18.86 12.34 12.62
N LEU A 16 -18.33 11.28 12.02
CA LEU A 16 -16.99 11.29 11.42
C LEU A 16 -17.02 11.31 9.89
N ASP A 17 -18.02 10.70 9.27
CA ASP A 17 -18.03 10.45 7.82
C ASP A 17 -18.00 11.73 6.98
N PHE A 18 -18.72 12.78 7.43
CA PHE A 18 -18.75 14.08 6.76
C PHE A 18 -17.44 14.87 6.89
N MET A 19 -16.54 14.47 7.81
CA MET A 19 -15.25 15.11 8.01
C MET A 19 -14.20 14.62 6.99
N LEU A 20 -14.49 13.53 6.26
CA LEU A 20 -13.60 12.96 5.24
C LEU A 20 -14.12 13.32 3.82
N PRO A 21 -13.31 13.97 2.96
CA PRO A 21 -11.92 14.39 3.19
C PRO A 21 -11.83 15.69 4.00
N SER A 22 -10.78 15.78 4.82
CA SER A 22 -10.35 16.97 5.55
C SER A 22 -9.12 17.61 4.88
N LYS A 23 -8.77 18.82 5.32
CA LYS A 23 -7.54 19.51 4.89
C LYS A 23 -6.25 18.96 5.51
N SER A 24 -6.35 18.16 6.56
CA SER A 24 -5.20 17.58 7.27
C SER A 24 -4.98 16.14 6.82
N ASP A 25 -3.76 15.83 6.37
CA ASP A 25 -3.38 14.48 5.94
C ASP A 25 -3.44 13.48 7.09
N ASP A 26 -2.98 13.88 8.28
CA ASP A 26 -3.02 13.07 9.50
C ASP A 26 -4.47 12.78 9.90
N LEU A 27 -5.34 13.80 9.88
CA LEU A 27 -6.75 13.60 10.18
C LEU A 27 -7.43 12.68 9.15
N ASN A 28 -7.07 12.79 7.87
CA ASN A 28 -7.57 11.89 6.83
C ASN A 28 -7.16 10.43 7.08
N ALA A 29 -5.92 10.19 7.52
CA ALA A 29 -5.45 8.86 7.86
C ALA A 29 -6.25 8.25 9.02
N GLU A 30 -6.45 9.01 10.10
CA GLU A 30 -7.20 8.53 11.27
C GLU A 30 -8.69 8.31 10.96
N LEU A 31 -9.31 9.23 10.24
CA LEU A 31 -10.69 9.10 9.79
C LEU A 31 -10.86 7.88 8.87
N LEU A 32 -9.99 7.72 7.87
CA LEU A 32 -10.07 6.59 6.93
C LEU A 32 -9.87 5.25 7.66
N SER A 33 -8.86 5.13 8.51
CA SER A 33 -8.62 3.94 9.32
C SER A 33 -9.84 3.56 10.18
N THR A 34 -10.40 4.55 10.88
CA THR A 34 -11.57 4.37 11.75
C THR A 34 -12.82 3.99 10.94
N LEU A 35 -13.11 4.70 9.85
CA LEU A 35 -14.30 4.46 9.03
C LEU A 35 -14.22 3.14 8.25
N VAL A 36 -13.01 2.70 7.86
CA VAL A 36 -12.79 1.36 7.32
C VAL A 36 -13.12 0.29 8.37
N TYR A 37 -12.62 0.44 9.60
CA TYR A 37 -12.92 -0.51 10.68
C TYR A 37 -14.42 -0.64 10.98
N LEU A 38 -15.15 0.46 10.83
CA LEU A 38 -16.59 0.55 11.07
C LEU A 38 -17.45 0.14 9.85
N ASP A 39 -16.83 -0.21 8.71
CA ASP A 39 -17.49 -0.46 7.43
C ASP A 39 -18.42 0.68 6.98
N ALA A 40 -17.93 1.92 7.07
CA ALA A 40 -18.71 3.09 6.69
C ALA A 40 -19.14 3.04 5.20
N PRO A 41 -20.41 3.34 4.87
CA PRO A 41 -20.87 3.37 3.49
C PRO A 41 -20.05 4.36 2.63
N GLY A 42 -19.68 3.96 1.41
CA GLY A 42 -18.94 4.82 0.48
C GLY A 42 -17.44 5.00 0.82
N ILE A 43 -16.92 4.32 1.86
CA ILE A 43 -15.52 4.51 2.28
C ILE A 43 -14.49 4.14 1.20
N ILE A 44 -14.82 3.17 0.35
CA ILE A 44 -13.98 2.76 -0.79
C ILE A 44 -13.79 3.93 -1.76
N GLU A 45 -14.88 4.60 -2.14
CA GLU A 45 -14.83 5.73 -3.07
C GLU A 45 -14.03 6.89 -2.48
N LYS A 46 -14.27 7.23 -1.22
CA LYS A 46 -13.52 8.29 -0.51
C LYS A 46 -12.03 7.95 -0.39
N GLY A 47 -11.69 6.71 -0.05
CA GLY A 47 -10.30 6.27 0.08
C GLY A 47 -9.56 6.28 -1.27
N LEU A 48 -10.19 5.77 -2.33
CA LEU A 48 -9.62 5.83 -3.68
C LEU A 48 -9.48 7.27 -4.18
N ALA A 49 -10.41 8.16 -3.86
CA ALA A 49 -10.30 9.58 -4.19
C ALA A 49 -9.10 10.23 -3.48
N LEU A 50 -8.87 9.93 -2.20
CA LEU A 50 -7.68 10.39 -1.45
C LEU A 50 -6.36 9.87 -2.04
N MET A 51 -6.35 8.63 -2.55
CA MET A 51 -5.21 8.05 -3.26
C MET A 51 -5.00 8.71 -4.64
N ALA A 52 -6.07 9.03 -5.36
CA ALA A 52 -5.99 9.68 -6.66
C ALA A 52 -5.53 11.14 -6.56
N GLU A 53 -5.77 11.79 -5.42
CA GLU A 53 -5.44 13.20 -5.21
C GLU A 53 -3.95 13.50 -5.40
N ALA A 54 -3.66 14.51 -6.22
CA ALA A 54 -2.32 15.01 -6.46
C ALA A 54 -1.95 16.05 -5.40
N ARG A 55 -1.59 15.61 -4.19
CA ARG A 55 -0.93 16.46 -3.18
C ARG A 55 0.55 16.11 -3.07
N PRO A 56 1.44 17.11 -2.90
CA PRO A 56 2.84 16.87 -2.58
C PRO A 56 2.96 15.97 -1.34
N GLU A 57 3.89 15.02 -1.37
CA GLU A 57 4.21 14.29 -0.16
C GLU A 57 5.05 15.17 0.76
N VAL A 58 4.88 14.98 2.06
CA VAL A 58 5.64 15.71 3.07
C VAL A 58 6.94 14.94 3.31
N ILE A 59 8.05 15.52 2.87
CA ILE A 59 9.38 15.03 3.22
C ILE A 59 9.70 15.48 4.65
N PRO A 60 10.02 14.56 5.58
CA PRO A 60 10.36 14.94 6.94
C PRO A 60 11.62 15.81 7.02
N ASP A 61 11.65 16.75 7.97
CA ASP A 61 12.72 17.74 8.13
C ASP A 61 14.11 17.12 8.41
N TRP A 62 14.14 15.91 8.99
CA TRP A 62 15.40 15.17 9.21
C TRP A 62 16.10 14.75 7.92
N ALA A 63 15.41 14.75 6.77
CA ALA A 63 16.01 14.50 5.46
C ALA A 63 17.14 15.50 5.15
N GLU A 64 17.01 16.74 5.60
CA GLU A 64 18.01 17.79 5.39
C GLU A 64 19.28 17.54 6.23
N LEU A 65 19.17 16.84 7.36
CA LEU A 65 20.31 16.47 8.21
C LEU A 65 21.22 15.43 7.52
N LEU A 66 20.65 14.54 6.70
CA LEU A 66 21.39 13.50 5.97
C LEU A 66 22.26 14.05 4.83
N ARG A 67 21.89 15.20 4.24
CA ARG A 67 22.72 15.89 3.24
C ARG A 67 24.11 16.26 3.77
N ARG A 68 24.28 16.34 5.09
CA ARG A 68 25.54 16.66 5.76
C ARG A 68 26.52 15.46 5.84
N ASN A 69 26.07 14.23 5.54
CA ASN A 69 26.93 13.05 5.49
C ASN A 69 26.57 12.13 4.31
N GLN A 70 27.22 12.39 3.16
CA GLN A 70 26.95 11.69 1.91
C GLN A 70 27.31 10.19 1.91
N GLY A 71 28.20 9.74 2.81
CA GLY A 71 28.67 8.35 2.85
C GLY A 71 27.61 7.35 3.35
N TYR A 72 26.73 7.78 4.26
CA TYR A 72 25.63 6.96 4.79
C TYR A 72 24.27 7.25 4.13
N GLY A 73 24.19 8.31 3.31
CA GLY A 73 22.92 8.86 2.84
C GLY A 73 22.53 8.51 1.39
N GLY A 74 23.39 7.86 0.60
CA GLY A 74 23.20 7.72 -0.86
C GLY A 74 21.81 7.20 -1.28
N THR A 75 21.35 6.09 -0.71
CA THR A 75 20.02 5.53 -1.01
C THR A 75 18.88 6.45 -0.55
N ILE A 76 19.06 7.14 0.58
CA ILE A 76 18.05 8.05 1.12
C ILE A 76 17.97 9.31 0.24
N LEU A 77 19.11 9.85 -0.21
CA LEU A 77 19.17 10.97 -1.14
C LEU A 77 18.48 10.64 -2.47
N ALA A 78 18.74 9.45 -3.03
CA ALA A 78 18.06 8.98 -4.23
C ALA A 78 16.54 8.79 -4.03
N MET A 79 16.11 8.39 -2.82
CA MET A 79 14.69 8.38 -2.47
C MET A 79 14.12 9.79 -2.37
N LEU A 80 14.83 10.80 -1.88
CA LEU A 80 14.25 12.15 -1.73
C LEU A 80 13.80 12.77 -3.06
N ASP A 81 14.51 12.50 -4.16
CA ASP A 81 14.18 13.05 -5.47
C ASP A 81 13.00 12.33 -6.15
N ASN A 82 12.71 11.09 -5.75
CA ASN A 82 11.63 10.27 -6.32
C ASN A 82 11.03 9.33 -5.27
N HIS A 83 10.59 9.87 -4.13
CA HIS A 83 10.21 9.03 -2.98
C HIS A 83 8.91 8.28 -3.29
N PRO A 84 8.68 7.12 -2.66
CA PRO A 84 7.39 6.47 -2.70
C PRO A 84 6.26 7.42 -2.27
N PRO A 85 5.05 7.26 -2.82
CA PRO A 85 3.90 8.04 -2.39
C PRO A 85 3.37 7.53 -1.04
N SER A 86 4.11 7.79 0.04
CA SER A 86 3.89 7.19 1.37
C SER A 86 2.48 7.44 1.92
N ARG A 87 1.93 8.64 1.73
CA ARG A 87 0.55 8.93 2.17
C ARG A 87 -0.46 8.07 1.42
N LYS A 88 -0.31 7.91 0.11
CA LYS A 88 -1.20 7.08 -0.71
C LYS A 88 -1.07 5.59 -0.35
N ILE A 89 0.15 5.13 -0.06
CA ILE A 89 0.40 3.76 0.41
C ILE A 89 -0.27 3.53 1.76
N ASN A 90 -0.27 4.52 2.67
CA ASN A 90 -0.98 4.43 3.94
C ASN A 90 -2.50 4.27 3.76
N TYR A 91 -3.10 5.02 2.82
CA TYR A 91 -4.52 4.84 2.50
C TYR A 91 -4.81 3.48 1.88
N ALA A 92 -3.96 2.99 0.96
CA ALA A 92 -4.08 1.65 0.41
C ALA A 92 -3.98 0.58 1.51
N PHE A 93 -3.03 0.75 2.44
CA PHE A 93 -2.90 -0.10 3.61
C PHE A 93 -4.18 -0.12 4.43
N MET A 94 -4.84 1.01 4.70
CA MET A 94 -6.13 1.01 5.41
C MET A 94 -7.20 0.27 4.61
N LEU A 95 -7.36 0.58 3.32
CA LEU A 95 -8.39 0.01 2.44
C LEU A 95 -8.28 -1.51 2.27
N ARG A 96 -7.10 -2.12 2.46
CA ARG A 96 -6.92 -3.57 2.34
C ARG A 96 -7.87 -4.38 3.25
N ASN A 97 -8.34 -3.78 4.35
CA ASN A 97 -9.25 -4.41 5.31
C ASN A 97 -10.73 -4.38 4.87
N VAL A 98 -11.08 -3.58 3.86
CA VAL A 98 -12.48 -3.47 3.39
C VAL A 98 -12.87 -4.72 2.61
N ARG A 99 -13.87 -5.44 3.11
CA ARG A 99 -14.28 -6.75 2.56
C ARG A 99 -15.33 -6.67 1.47
N TYR A 100 -16.28 -5.76 1.62
CA TYR A 100 -17.50 -5.71 0.82
C TYR A 100 -17.70 -4.33 0.19
N GLY A 101 -18.55 -4.26 -0.84
CA GLY A 101 -18.93 -3.00 -1.49
C GLY A 101 -18.00 -2.54 -2.60
N TRP A 102 -16.94 -3.29 -2.89
CA TRP A 102 -16.07 -3.03 -4.04
C TRP A 102 -16.79 -3.33 -5.35
N THR A 103 -16.62 -2.44 -6.32
CA THR A 103 -16.86 -2.74 -7.73
C THR A 103 -15.59 -3.26 -8.40
N MET A 104 -15.72 -3.96 -9.52
CA MET A 104 -14.53 -4.48 -10.23
C MET A 104 -13.56 -3.38 -10.68
N PRO A 105 -14.02 -2.25 -11.26
CA PRO A 105 -13.12 -1.15 -11.60
C PRO A 105 -12.37 -0.56 -10.39
N GLN A 106 -13.01 -0.52 -9.21
CA GLN A 106 -12.35 -0.04 -7.99
C GLN A 106 -11.25 -1.00 -7.52
N ARG A 107 -11.48 -2.32 -7.59
CA ARG A 107 -10.44 -3.32 -7.27
C ARG A 107 -9.27 -3.22 -8.24
N GLU A 108 -9.55 -3.10 -9.54
CA GLU A 108 -8.51 -2.93 -10.56
C GLU A 108 -7.67 -1.69 -10.28
N ALA A 109 -8.30 -0.55 -10.01
CA ALA A 109 -7.61 0.68 -9.65
C ALA A 109 -6.74 0.53 -8.38
N TYR A 110 -7.25 -0.14 -7.35
CA TYR A 110 -6.52 -0.42 -6.11
C TYR A 110 -5.28 -1.29 -6.34
N PHE A 111 -5.42 -2.41 -7.05
CA PHE A 111 -4.29 -3.31 -7.30
C PHE A 111 -3.29 -2.73 -8.31
N GLN A 112 -3.77 -1.98 -9.30
CA GLN A 112 -2.90 -1.26 -10.22
C GLN A 112 -2.07 -0.20 -9.49
N PHE A 113 -2.65 0.51 -8.51
CA PHE A 113 -1.90 1.44 -7.67
C PHE A 113 -0.74 0.75 -6.94
N ILE A 114 -0.92 -0.47 -6.42
CA ILE A 114 0.16 -1.21 -5.74
C ILE A 114 1.31 -1.50 -6.71
N ASN A 115 0.99 -1.93 -7.94
CA ASN A 115 1.99 -2.16 -8.99
C ASN A 115 2.70 -0.87 -9.41
N ASP A 116 2.01 0.26 -9.41
CA ASP A 116 2.62 1.55 -9.73
C ASP A 116 3.49 2.08 -8.57
N ALA A 117 3.05 1.87 -7.32
CA ALA A 117 3.81 2.22 -6.14
C ALA A 117 5.12 1.43 -6.03
N SER A 118 5.16 0.18 -6.49
CA SER A 118 6.37 -0.65 -6.45
C SER A 118 7.47 -0.20 -7.41
N LYS A 119 7.16 0.70 -8.35
CA LYS A 119 8.13 1.27 -9.30
C LYS A 119 8.96 2.40 -8.68
N TYR A 120 8.56 2.93 -7.52
CA TYR A 120 9.33 3.95 -6.82
C TYR A 120 10.52 3.33 -6.07
N PRO A 121 11.67 4.03 -5.98
CA PRO A 121 12.79 3.58 -5.16
C PRO A 121 12.37 3.47 -3.70
N GLY A 122 12.74 2.37 -3.05
CA GLY A 122 12.46 2.12 -1.64
C GLY A 122 13.60 1.34 -0.97
N GLY A 123 13.46 1.10 0.34
CA GLY A 123 14.39 0.23 1.06
C GLY A 123 14.32 -1.22 0.61
N ALA A 124 15.27 -2.05 1.03
CA ALA A 124 15.37 -3.47 0.64
C ALA A 124 14.09 -4.29 0.91
N SER A 125 13.25 -3.88 1.86
CA SER A 125 12.00 -4.56 2.21
C SER A 125 10.75 -3.93 1.59
N PHE A 126 10.88 -2.89 0.77
CA PHE A 126 9.75 -2.08 0.30
C PHE A 126 8.79 -2.86 -0.60
N SER A 127 9.31 -3.55 -1.62
CA SER A 127 8.51 -4.40 -2.51
C SER A 127 7.80 -5.53 -1.75
N GLY A 128 8.47 -6.15 -0.78
CA GLY A 128 7.88 -7.17 0.09
C GLY A 128 6.74 -6.64 0.95
N PHE A 129 6.86 -5.41 1.47
CA PHE A 129 5.76 -4.75 2.19
C PHE A 129 4.54 -4.51 1.28
N LEU A 130 4.75 -4.05 0.05
CA LEU A 130 3.67 -3.89 -0.93
C LEU A 130 3.04 -5.23 -1.33
N ALA A 131 3.84 -6.29 -1.44
CA ALA A 131 3.35 -7.64 -1.69
C ALA A 131 2.42 -8.10 -0.56
N ASN A 132 2.81 -7.88 0.70
CA ASN A 132 1.96 -8.19 1.84
C ASN A 132 0.62 -7.43 1.81
N ILE A 133 0.63 -6.14 1.44
CA ILE A 133 -0.61 -5.36 1.28
C ILE A 133 -1.51 -5.98 0.20
N ARG A 134 -0.93 -6.35 -0.95
CA ARG A 134 -1.65 -6.99 -2.05
C ARG A 134 -2.26 -8.32 -1.61
N ASP A 135 -1.49 -9.15 -0.94
CA ASP A 135 -1.89 -10.49 -0.54
C ASP A 135 -2.99 -10.44 0.54
N GLU A 136 -2.87 -9.55 1.52
CA GLU A 136 -3.92 -9.31 2.52
C GLU A 136 -5.22 -8.78 1.88
N ALA A 137 -5.13 -7.88 0.89
CA ALA A 137 -6.30 -7.40 0.17
C ALA A 137 -6.97 -8.50 -0.68
N LEU A 138 -6.18 -9.41 -1.27
CA LEU A 138 -6.66 -10.55 -2.04
C LEU A 138 -7.41 -11.58 -1.19
N VAL A 139 -7.08 -11.72 0.10
CA VAL A 139 -7.87 -12.56 1.04
C VAL A 139 -9.32 -12.11 1.09
N ASN A 140 -9.57 -10.82 0.89
CA ASN A 140 -10.92 -10.23 0.89
C ASN A 140 -11.60 -10.25 -0.49
N CYS A 141 -10.98 -10.82 -1.52
CA CYS A 141 -11.59 -11.02 -2.84
C CYS A 141 -12.28 -12.39 -2.92
N SER A 142 -13.41 -12.45 -3.62
CA SER A 142 -13.99 -13.71 -4.09
C SER A 142 -13.09 -14.41 -5.10
N GLU A 143 -13.28 -15.70 -5.32
CA GLU A 143 -12.50 -16.46 -6.31
C GLU A 143 -12.69 -15.92 -7.74
N ALA A 144 -13.89 -15.45 -8.07
CA ALA A 144 -14.16 -14.82 -9.35
C ALA A 144 -13.37 -13.50 -9.53
N GLU A 145 -13.34 -12.65 -8.50
CA GLU A 145 -12.53 -11.43 -8.51
C GLU A 145 -11.03 -11.76 -8.63
N LYS A 146 -10.53 -12.76 -7.88
CA LYS A 146 -9.11 -13.17 -7.98
C LYS A 146 -8.74 -13.63 -9.39
N LEU A 147 -9.61 -14.41 -10.03
CA LEU A 147 -9.39 -14.87 -11.40
C LEU A 147 -9.37 -13.70 -12.38
N ALA A 148 -10.31 -12.75 -12.25
CA ALA A 148 -10.38 -11.57 -13.10
C ALA A 148 -9.17 -10.63 -12.91
N LEU A 149 -8.67 -10.51 -11.67
CA LEU A 149 -7.57 -9.63 -11.31
C LEU A 149 -6.17 -10.24 -11.51
N ALA A 150 -6.08 -11.55 -11.78
CA ALA A 150 -4.82 -12.27 -11.95
C ALA A 150 -3.81 -11.59 -12.91
N PRO A 151 -4.23 -10.97 -14.04
CA PRO A 151 -3.30 -10.23 -14.91
C PRO A 151 -2.62 -9.04 -14.23
N ILE A 152 -3.27 -8.42 -13.23
CA ILE A 152 -2.74 -7.30 -12.46
C ILE A 152 -1.95 -7.83 -11.27
N THR A 153 -2.49 -8.81 -10.54
CA THR A 153 -1.95 -9.24 -9.24
C THR A 153 -0.85 -10.29 -9.33
N GLY A 154 -0.71 -10.95 -10.48
CA GLY A 154 0.35 -11.94 -10.73
C GLY A 154 1.72 -11.34 -11.08
N GLN A 155 1.83 -10.02 -11.19
CA GLN A 155 3.08 -9.35 -11.56
C GLN A 155 4.07 -9.32 -10.39
N SER A 156 5.38 -9.43 -10.67
CA SER A 156 6.42 -9.19 -9.66
C SER A 156 6.42 -7.71 -9.27
N LEU A 157 6.48 -7.44 -7.97
CA LEU A 157 6.68 -6.08 -7.43
C LEU A 157 8.17 -5.76 -7.23
N GLU A 158 9.05 -6.73 -7.41
CA GLU A 158 10.49 -6.53 -7.31
C GLU A 158 11.06 -6.05 -8.65
N ALA A 159 11.95 -5.07 -8.57
CA ALA A 159 12.73 -4.66 -9.73
C ALA A 159 13.67 -5.82 -10.15
N PRO A 160 13.76 -6.14 -11.44
CA PRO A 160 14.71 -7.14 -11.90
C PRO A 160 16.14 -6.67 -11.60
N PRO A 161 17.07 -7.61 -11.32
CA PRO A 161 18.46 -7.26 -11.10
C PRO A 161 19.04 -6.52 -12.31
N ALA A 162 19.85 -5.49 -12.06
CA ALA A 162 20.51 -4.71 -13.10
C ALA A 162 21.66 -5.46 -13.82
N PHE A 163 21.86 -6.72 -13.48
CA PHE A 163 22.89 -7.59 -14.04
C PHE A 163 22.25 -8.87 -14.56
N GLU A 164 22.93 -9.50 -15.51
CA GLU A 164 22.52 -10.81 -16.04
C GLU A 164 22.67 -11.88 -14.95
N VAL A 165 21.56 -12.50 -14.55
CA VAL A 165 21.57 -13.68 -13.68
C VAL A 165 22.02 -14.88 -14.51
N LYS A 166 23.31 -15.21 -14.42
CA LYS A 166 23.83 -16.42 -15.06
C LYS A 166 23.30 -17.65 -14.32
N PRO A 167 22.73 -18.65 -15.02
CA PRO A 167 22.39 -19.93 -14.41
C PRO A 167 23.61 -20.51 -13.70
N LEU A 168 23.40 -21.15 -12.54
CA LEU A 168 24.47 -21.90 -11.89
C LEU A 168 24.96 -23.00 -12.84
N THR A 169 26.23 -22.92 -13.25
CA THR A 169 26.90 -23.99 -13.99
C THR A 169 27.76 -24.79 -13.00
N GLY A 170 27.35 -26.02 -12.72
CA GLY A 170 28.09 -26.97 -11.88
C GLY A 170 27.54 -28.39 -12.02
N ASP A 171 28.39 -29.39 -11.83
CA ASP A 171 28.11 -30.83 -11.80
C ASP A 171 27.46 -31.31 -10.49
N GLY A 172 26.76 -30.39 -9.79
CA GLY A 172 26.42 -30.44 -8.37
C GLY A 172 25.99 -31.82 -7.88
N THR A 173 26.87 -32.49 -7.16
CA THR A 173 26.53 -33.69 -6.40
C THR A 173 25.73 -33.25 -5.16
N PRO A 174 24.51 -33.74 -4.92
CA PRO A 174 23.77 -33.39 -3.72
C PRO A 174 24.51 -33.88 -2.48
N TRP A 175 24.71 -32.99 -1.50
CA TRP A 175 25.33 -33.34 -0.22
C TRP A 175 24.35 -34.15 0.62
N THR A 176 24.76 -35.36 1.02
CA THR A 176 24.06 -36.18 2.01
C THR A 176 24.66 -35.95 3.38
N ILE A 177 23.82 -35.74 4.38
CA ILE A 177 24.21 -35.71 5.79
C ILE A 177 24.00 -37.14 6.32
N GLU A 178 25.07 -37.80 6.79
CA GLU A 178 24.99 -39.03 7.60
C GLU A 178 24.60 -38.73 9.05
#